data_AF-A0A7G2M0M0-F1
#
_entry.id   AF-A0A7G2M0M0-F1
#
_cell.length_a   1.000
_cell.length_b   1.000
_cell.length_c   1.000
_cell.angle_alpha   90.00
_cell.angle_beta   90.00
_cell.angle_gamma   90.00
#
_symmetry.space_group_name_H-M   'P 1'
#
loop_
_entity.id
_entity.type
_entity.pdbx_description
1 polymer ?
#
loop_
_entity_poly.entity_id
_entity_poly.type
_entity_poly.pdbx_seq_one_letter_code
_entity_poly.pdbx_strand_id
1 'polypeptide(L)' 'MIDDPMDRIAAALERMSPAPLSAPDFDAATAFVWHTDPDRLVPVPQVA' A
#
# COMPACT_ATOMS: atom_id res chain seq x y z
N MET A 1 29.29 -3.70 -20.53
CA MET A 1 29.18 -4.38 -19.23
C MET A 1 27.76 -4.90 -19.15
N ILE A 2 27.55 -6.15 -18.75
CA ILE A 2 26.21 -6.61 -18.39
C ILE A 2 25.90 -5.94 -17.05
N ASP A 3 24.79 -5.20 -16.99
CA ASP A 3 24.28 -4.59 -15.77
C ASP A 3 24.17 -5.66 -14.66
N ASP A 4 24.37 -5.28 -13.40
CA ASP A 4 24.31 -6.21 -12.27
C ASP A 4 23.01 -7.04 -12.36
N PRO A 5 23.08 -8.38 -12.30
CA PRO A 5 21.90 -9.23 -12.28
C PRO A 5 20.82 -8.78 -11.29
N MET A 6 21.21 -8.21 -10.13
CA MET A 6 20.30 -7.68 -9.13
C MET A 6 19.54 -6.44 -9.63
N ASP A 7 20.22 -5.52 -10.31
CA ASP A 7 19.59 -4.32 -10.87
C ASP A 7 18.55 -4.69 -11.95
N ARG A 8 18.88 -5.69 -12.78
CA ARG A 8 17.94 -6.18 -13.81
C ARG A 8 16.69 -6.81 -13.19
N ILE A 9 16.85 -7.57 -12.10
CA ILE A 9 15.75 -8.17 -11.37
C ILE A 9 14.89 -7.09 -10.71
N ALA A 10 15.50 -6.13 -10.02
CA ALA A 10 14.80 -5.00 -9.41
C ALA A 10 13.96 -4.24 -10.46
N ALA A 11 14.57 -3.85 -11.59
CA ALA A 11 13.86 -3.17 -12.66
C ALA A 11 12.71 -4.00 -13.28
N ALA A 12 12.85 -5.33 -13.30
CA ALA A 12 11.78 -6.21 -13.77
C ALA A 12 10.60 -6.27 -12.79
N LEU A 13 10.89 -6.36 -11.49
CA LEU A 13 9.88 -6.35 -10.44
C LEU A 13 9.12 -5.03 -10.42
N GLU A 14 9.81 -3.90 -10.50
CA GLU A 14 9.17 -2.56 -10.52
C GLU A 14 8.17 -2.39 -11.69
N ARG A 15 8.49 -2.95 -12.87
CA ARG A 15 7.58 -2.94 -14.02
C ARG A 15 6.33 -3.80 -13.83
N MET A 16 6.41 -4.82 -12.97
CA MET A 16 5.31 -5.73 -12.68
C MET A 16 4.46 -5.27 -11.49
N SER A 17 4.99 -4.38 -10.65
CA SER A 17 4.27 -3.84 -9.50
C SER A 17 2.98 -3.14 -9.93
N PRO A 18 1.83 -3.47 -9.31
CA PRO A 18 0.59 -2.74 -9.56
C PRO A 18 0.70 -1.30 -9.07
N ALA A 19 -0.14 -0.41 -9.62
CA ALA A 19 -0.23 0.95 -9.14
C ALA A 19 -0.57 0.97 -7.63
N PRO A 20 0.08 1.84 -6.83
CA PRO A 20 -0.27 2.01 -5.42
C PRO A 20 -1.76 2.31 -5.26
N LEU A 21 -2.38 1.73 -4.23
CA LEU A 21 -3.76 2.08 -3.86
C LEU A 21 -3.81 3.54 -3.39
N SER A 22 -4.94 4.20 -3.62
CA SER A 22 -5.18 5.52 -3.03
C SER A 22 -5.13 5.43 -1.50
N ALA A 23 -4.39 6.33 -0.88
CA ALA A 23 -4.34 6.42 0.57
C ALA A 23 -5.73 6.79 1.13
N PRO A 24 -6.13 6.21 2.28
CA PRO A 24 -7.32 6.67 3.00
C PRO A 24 -7.17 8.12 3.47
N ASP A 25 -8.30 8.81 3.62
CA ASP A 25 -8.32 10.11 4.31
C ASP A 25 -8.12 9.90 5.82
N PHE A 26 -6.93 10.22 6.31
CA PHE A 26 -6.57 10.06 7.72
C PHE A 26 -7.11 11.18 8.61
N ASP A 27 -7.60 12.29 8.05
CA ASP A 27 -8.21 13.38 8.82
C ASP A 27 -9.69 13.08 9.14
N ALA A 28 -10.27 12.04 8.53
CA ALA A 28 -11.68 11.66 8.70
C ALA A 28 -12.03 11.10 10.08
N ALA A 29 -11.06 10.54 10.83
CA ALA A 29 -11.26 9.97 12.16
C ALA A 29 -9.96 9.84 12.95
N THR A 30 -10.07 9.66 14.27
CA THR A 30 -8.93 9.44 15.17
C THR A 30 -8.53 7.97 15.31
N ALA A 31 -9.37 7.04 14.82
CA ALA A 31 -9.12 5.61 14.87
C ALA A 31 -9.71 4.89 13.65
N PHE A 32 -9.06 3.80 13.24
CA PHE A 32 -9.44 3.00 12.08
C PHE A 32 -9.34 1.51 12.39
N VAL A 33 -10.22 0.73 11.78
CA VAL A 33 -10.14 -0.74 11.76
C VAL A 33 -9.54 -1.18 10.43
N TRP A 34 -8.57 -2.08 10.50
CA TRP A 34 -7.98 -2.71 9.33
C TRP A 34 -8.80 -3.95 8.92
N HIS A 35 -9.23 -3.96 7.66
CA HIS A 35 -9.75 -5.16 7.00
C HIS A 35 -8.71 -5.68 6.02
N THR A 36 -8.38 -6.97 6.09
CA THR A 36 -7.35 -7.59 5.24
C THR A 36 -7.88 -8.07 3.89
N ASP A 37 -9.20 -8.18 3.72
CA ASP A 37 -9.84 -8.61 2.47
C ASP A 37 -11.22 -7.94 2.26
N PRO A 38 -11.38 -7.05 1.26
CA PRO A 38 -10.30 -6.33 0.58
C PRO A 38 -9.55 -5.40 1.55
N ASP A 39 -8.26 -5.22 1.31
CA ASP A 39 -7.38 -4.37 2.12
C ASP A 39 -7.90 -2.92 2.19
N ARG A 40 -8.31 -2.47 3.37
CA ARG A 40 -8.80 -1.10 3.62
C ARG A 40 -8.79 -0.71 5.09
N LEU A 41 -8.72 0.58 5.35
CA LEU A 41 -8.94 1.19 6.67
C LEU A 41 -10.34 1.81 6.72
N VAL A 42 -11.14 1.44 7.72
CA VAL A 42 -12.50 1.97 7.93
C VAL A 42 -12.51 2.82 9.21
N PRO A 43 -13.00 4.07 9.17
CA PRO A 43 -13.01 4.94 10.35
C PRO A 43 -13.96 4.43 11.44
N VAL A 44 -13.54 4.55 12.69
CA VAL A 44 -14.35 4.24 13.88
C VAL A 44 -15.00 5.53 14.40
N PRO A 45 -16.35 5.63 14.43
CA PRO A 45 -17.02 6.88 14.80
C PRO A 45 -16.93 7.23 16.29
N GLN A 46 -16.69 6.24 17.17
CA GLN A 46 -16.57 6.46 18.61
C GLN A 46 -15.56 5.47 19.22
N VAL A 47 -14.62 6.00 20.00
CA VAL A 47 -13.66 5.25 20.83
C VAL A 47 -13.96 5.58 22.28
N ALA A 48 -14.10 4.57 23.14
CA ALA A 48 -14.43 4.71 24.56
C ALA A 48 -13.19 4.75 25.45
#